data_AF-A0A7C4D831-F1
#
_entry.id   AF-A0A7C4D831-F1
#
_cell.length_a   1.000
_cell.length_b   1.000
_cell.length_c   1.000
_cell.angle_alpha   90.00
_cell.angle_beta   90.00
_cell.angle_gamma   90.00
#
_symmetry.space_group_name_H-M   'P 1'
#
loop_
_entity.id
_entity.type
_entity.pdbx_description
1 polymer ?
#
loop_
_entity_poly.entity_id
_entity_poly.type
_entity_poly.pdbx_seq_one_letter_code
_entity_poly.pdbx_strand_id
1 'polypeptide(L)'
;MRSVTIRIMLFYTLTFLKNPSYWFWCIFFMLFWATLGAFAFTRGITKEWLLEQGVPVEMLDNVWNELVKGYTSSWLASLIVISMGTTASGVVYDFFYSTIPLRYLSKYSRARPEKIIISYLLGTILLMSVNFTILFTIIILMFSYRFETLVSIDNLFGILLASIVYIIVLFLMSINLGLIPIVLRKPRALAFLGNFITVLVFVTTLLHVYAGGEYLHYLPNNAAMMLLFSYASGYEIPYSDSLVSIGGKAGNYKAFPIEYSWIILFTWIAVLLTTSIVMFKKQKGVSVEEIIYG
;
A
#
# COMPACT_ATOMS: atom_id res chain seq x y z
N MET A 1 29.60 -4.79 18.21
CA MET A 1 29.61 -4.18 16.86
C MET A 1 28.23 -4.38 16.21
N ARG A 2 27.54 -3.33 15.76
CA ARG A 2 26.26 -3.50 15.03
C ARG A 2 26.49 -4.23 13.71
N SER A 3 25.62 -5.20 13.39
CA SER A 3 25.68 -5.97 12.14
C SER A 3 25.59 -5.04 10.92
N VAL A 4 26.24 -5.41 9.80
CA VAL A 4 26.21 -4.64 8.54
C VAL A 4 24.77 -4.42 8.08
N THR A 5 23.91 -5.43 8.24
CA THR A 5 22.48 -5.38 7.90
C THR A 5 21.75 -4.25 8.61
N ILE A 6 21.93 -4.13 9.94
CA ILE A 6 21.27 -3.08 10.73
C ILE A 6 21.75 -1.69 10.30
N ARG A 7 23.04 -1.54 9.98
CA ARG A 7 23.58 -0.24 9.56
C ARG A 7 22.99 0.21 8.22
N ILE A 8 22.93 -0.70 7.23
CA ILE A 8 22.35 -0.39 5.92
C ILE A 8 20.86 -0.07 6.06
N MET A 9 20.12 -0.89 6.80
CA MET A 9 18.69 -0.69 7.08
C MET A 9 18.42 0.68 7.70
N LEU A 10 19.16 1.06 8.76
CA LEU A 10 19.00 2.35 9.43
C LEU A 10 19.41 3.52 8.55
N PHE A 11 20.51 3.40 7.81
CA PHE A 11 20.96 4.44 6.89
C PHE A 11 19.91 4.72 5.81
N TYR A 12 19.38 3.66 5.20
CA TYR A 12 18.31 3.75 4.21
C TYR A 12 17.06 4.42 4.78
N THR A 13 16.56 3.91 5.91
CA THR A 13 15.34 4.42 6.54
C THR A 13 15.47 5.90 6.92
N LEU A 14 16.59 6.28 7.54
CA LEU A 14 16.83 7.67 7.94
C LEU A 14 16.96 8.62 6.75
N THR A 15 17.48 8.15 5.62
CA THR A 15 17.56 8.95 4.39
C THR A 15 16.17 9.30 3.87
N PHE A 16 15.26 8.33 3.84
CA PHE A 16 13.86 8.56 3.47
C PHE A 16 13.13 9.47 4.47
N LEU A 17 13.28 9.22 5.77
CA LEU A 17 12.65 10.04 6.82
C LEU A 17 13.16 11.48 6.88
N LYS A 18 14.32 11.78 6.29
CA LYS A 18 14.83 13.16 6.18
C LYS A 18 14.38 13.85 4.88
N ASN A 19 13.80 13.13 3.94
CA ASN A 19 13.38 13.69 2.66
C ASN A 19 11.99 14.36 2.81
N PRO A 20 11.88 15.69 2.61
CA PRO A 20 10.59 16.38 2.73
C PRO A 20 9.58 15.95 1.66
N SER A 21 10.05 15.60 0.45
CA SER A 21 9.19 15.12 -0.62
C SER A 21 8.51 13.80 -0.25
N TYR A 22 9.22 12.94 0.46
CA TYR A 22 8.67 11.68 0.95
C TYR A 22 7.49 11.93 1.90
N TRP A 23 7.65 12.82 2.89
CA TRP A 23 6.57 13.17 3.83
C TRP A 23 5.39 13.82 3.14
N PHE A 24 5.64 14.71 2.17
CA PHE A 24 4.59 15.35 1.40
C PHE A 24 3.70 14.31 0.71
N TRP A 25 4.29 13.39 -0.04
CA TRP A 25 3.52 12.43 -0.82
C TRP A 25 2.95 11.26 0.01
N CYS A 26 3.64 10.82 1.05
CA CYS A 26 3.21 9.65 1.84
C CYS A 26 2.20 10.01 2.93
N ILE A 27 2.30 11.22 3.51
CA ILE A 27 1.46 11.67 4.63
C ILE A 27 0.60 12.86 4.24
N PHE A 28 1.17 14.02 3.89
CA PHE A 28 0.37 15.23 3.67
C PHE A 28 -0.65 15.08 2.53
N PHE A 29 -0.27 14.44 1.44
CA PHE A 29 -1.19 14.16 0.35
C PHE A 29 -2.30 13.19 0.78
N MET A 30 -2.00 12.19 1.62
CA MET A 30 -3.02 11.30 2.17
C MET A 30 -3.94 12.04 3.15
N LEU A 31 -3.44 13.01 3.91
CA LEU A 31 -4.24 13.84 4.79
C LEU A 31 -5.26 14.68 4.04
N PHE A 32 -4.88 15.22 2.88
CA PHE A 32 -5.83 15.90 2.00
C PHE A 32 -7.00 14.97 1.62
N TRP A 33 -6.70 13.75 1.16
CA TRP A 33 -7.73 12.78 0.80
C TRP A 33 -8.55 12.31 2.00
N ALA A 34 -7.91 12.07 3.14
CA ALA A 34 -8.58 11.69 4.37
C ALA A 34 -9.54 12.80 4.83
N THR A 35 -9.16 14.08 4.69
CA THR A 35 -9.99 15.23 5.04
C THR A 35 -11.22 15.32 4.13
N LEU A 36 -11.05 15.11 2.82
CA LEU A 36 -12.19 15.02 1.89
C LEU A 36 -13.09 13.83 2.24
N GLY A 37 -12.49 12.68 2.52
CA GLY A 37 -13.17 11.46 2.98
C GLY A 37 -14.01 11.68 4.23
N ALA A 38 -13.44 12.35 5.23
CA ALA A 38 -14.09 12.62 6.50
C ALA A 38 -15.16 13.71 6.39
N PHE A 39 -14.91 14.84 5.71
CA PHE A 39 -15.79 16.02 5.81
C PHE A 39 -16.56 16.37 4.53
N ALA A 40 -15.97 16.15 3.36
CA ALA A 40 -16.62 16.51 2.10
C ALA A 40 -17.61 15.43 1.66
N PHE A 41 -17.17 14.17 1.63
CA PHE A 41 -17.97 13.06 1.10
C PHE A 41 -19.04 12.53 2.08
N THR A 42 -19.00 12.93 3.34
CA THR A 42 -19.97 12.51 4.38
C THR A 42 -20.98 13.60 4.74
N ARG A 43 -21.00 14.73 4.01
CA ARG A 43 -21.80 15.91 4.40
C ARG A 43 -23.30 15.62 4.53
N GLY A 44 -23.82 14.64 3.80
CA GLY A 44 -25.22 14.21 3.85
C GLY A 44 -25.47 12.95 4.69
N ILE A 45 -24.44 12.36 5.30
CA ILE A 45 -24.58 11.12 6.08
C ILE A 45 -24.76 11.51 7.55
N THR A 46 -26.00 11.47 8.03
CA THR A 46 -26.36 11.71 9.43
C THR A 46 -27.30 10.64 9.96
N LYS A 47 -27.53 10.60 11.28
CA LYS A 47 -28.51 9.68 11.87
C LYS A 47 -29.93 10.00 11.39
N GLU A 48 -30.26 11.26 11.16
CA GLU A 48 -31.55 11.68 10.61
C GLU A 48 -31.75 11.15 9.18
N TRP A 49 -30.70 11.18 8.35
CA TRP A 49 -30.73 10.59 7.01
C TRP A 49 -31.06 9.08 7.06
N LEU A 50 -30.53 8.33 8.03
CA LEU A 50 -30.88 6.91 8.20
C LEU A 50 -32.36 6.71 8.59
N LEU A 51 -32.92 7.60 9.42
CA LEU A 51 -34.34 7.57 9.75
C LEU A 51 -35.21 7.85 8.51
N GLU A 52 -34.79 8.78 7.65
CA GLU A 52 -35.46 9.04 6.37
C GLU A 52 -35.39 7.84 5.41
N GLN A 53 -34.34 7.01 5.49
CA GLN A 53 -34.25 5.74 4.76
C GLN A 53 -35.09 4.61 5.37
N GLY A 54 -35.85 4.88 6.45
CA GLY A 54 -36.75 3.92 7.08
C GLY A 54 -36.09 2.99 8.10
N VAL A 55 -34.88 3.32 8.58
CA VAL A 55 -34.24 2.57 9.67
C VAL A 55 -35.03 2.78 10.96
N PRO A 56 -35.47 1.71 11.66
CA PRO A 56 -36.17 1.85 12.94
C PRO A 56 -35.28 2.53 14.00
N VAL A 57 -35.88 3.40 14.83
CA VAL A 57 -35.15 4.13 15.89
C VAL A 57 -34.39 3.17 16.82
N GLU A 58 -34.98 2.01 17.11
CA GLU A 58 -34.38 0.98 17.97
C GLU A 58 -33.08 0.38 17.39
N MET A 59 -32.91 0.41 16.07
CA MET A 59 -31.72 -0.12 15.38
C MET A 59 -30.73 0.97 14.99
N LEU A 60 -31.08 2.25 15.18
CA LEU A 60 -30.35 3.38 14.64
C LEU A 60 -28.89 3.41 15.07
N ASP A 61 -28.61 3.19 16.36
CA ASP A 61 -27.24 3.25 16.88
C ASP A 61 -26.37 2.10 16.38
N ASN A 62 -26.95 0.90 16.25
CA ASN A 62 -26.24 -0.26 15.70
C ASN A 62 -25.90 -0.02 14.22
N VAL A 63 -26.90 0.34 13.42
CA VAL A 63 -26.72 0.62 11.98
C VAL A 63 -25.75 1.78 11.76
N TRP A 64 -25.82 2.83 12.59
CA TRP A 64 -24.89 3.95 12.55
C TRP A 64 -23.44 3.51 12.79
N ASN A 65 -23.20 2.72 13.84
CA ASN A 65 -21.86 2.25 14.17
C ASN A 65 -21.30 1.33 13.08
N GLU A 66 -22.12 0.45 12.51
CA GLU A 66 -21.71 -0.42 11.39
C GLU A 66 -21.36 0.38 10.12
N LEU A 67 -22.20 1.36 9.77
CA LEU A 67 -21.98 2.27 8.64
C LEU A 67 -20.67 3.04 8.80
N VAL A 68 -20.48 3.67 9.96
CA VAL A 68 -19.27 4.47 10.26
C VAL A 68 -18.03 3.59 10.22
N LYS A 69 -18.09 2.38 10.78
CA LYS A 69 -16.99 1.42 10.79
C LYS A 69 -16.64 0.95 9.39
N GLY A 70 -17.62 0.55 8.58
CA GLY A 70 -17.40 0.11 7.20
C GLY A 70 -16.82 1.24 6.34
N TYR A 71 -17.40 2.44 6.43
CA TYR A 71 -16.93 3.61 5.68
C TYR A 71 -15.49 4.00 6.08
N THR A 72 -15.20 4.08 7.38
CA THR A 72 -13.84 4.41 7.86
C THR A 72 -12.83 3.34 7.46
N SER A 73 -13.21 2.07 7.52
CA SER A 73 -12.35 0.94 7.11
C SER A 73 -11.99 0.98 5.64
N SER A 74 -12.92 1.40 4.77
CA SER A 74 -12.66 1.59 3.33
C SER A 74 -11.64 2.70 3.08
N TRP A 75 -11.78 3.84 3.76
CA TRP A 75 -10.82 4.93 3.69
C TRP A 75 -9.45 4.54 4.24
N LEU A 76 -9.42 3.84 5.38
CA LEU A 76 -8.21 3.32 5.99
C LEU A 76 -7.45 2.41 5.01
N ALA A 77 -8.13 1.40 4.45
CA ALA A 77 -7.54 0.46 3.51
C ALA A 77 -7.01 1.16 2.26
N SER A 78 -7.80 2.06 1.66
CA SER A 78 -7.43 2.79 0.45
C SER A 78 -6.21 3.68 0.66
N LEU A 79 -6.19 4.48 1.71
CA LEU A 79 -5.12 5.45 1.96
C LEU A 79 -3.80 4.78 2.37
N ILE A 80 -3.87 3.69 3.13
CA ILE A 80 -2.68 2.90 3.45
C ILE A 80 -2.07 2.32 2.17
N VAL A 81 -2.90 1.72 1.31
CA VAL A 81 -2.45 1.12 0.05
C VAL A 81 -1.79 2.17 -0.85
N ILE A 82 -2.41 3.34 -1.02
CA ILE A 82 -1.86 4.43 -1.84
C ILE A 82 -0.56 4.98 -1.21
N SER A 83 -0.51 5.20 0.11
CA SER A 83 0.71 5.67 0.80
C SER A 83 1.89 4.72 0.62
N MET A 84 1.63 3.41 0.71
CA MET A 84 2.65 2.39 0.45
C MET A 84 3.09 2.40 -1.03
N GLY A 85 2.17 2.60 -1.98
CA GLY A 85 2.50 2.76 -3.40
C GLY A 85 3.38 3.98 -3.70
N THR A 86 3.21 5.07 -2.96
CA THR A 86 4.10 6.23 -3.00
C THR A 86 5.49 5.92 -2.43
N THR A 87 5.56 5.19 -1.33
CA THR A 87 6.86 4.79 -0.76
C THR A 87 7.61 3.86 -1.73
N ALA A 88 6.87 2.98 -2.41
CA ALA A 88 7.41 2.04 -3.38
C ALA A 88 8.07 2.72 -4.60
N SER A 89 7.55 3.86 -5.08
CA SER A 89 8.23 4.61 -6.16
C SER A 89 9.61 5.11 -5.74
N GLY A 90 9.75 5.55 -4.49
CA GLY A 90 11.04 5.89 -3.91
C GLY A 90 12.01 4.70 -3.90
N VAL A 91 11.51 3.50 -3.58
CA VAL A 91 12.30 2.24 -3.62
C VAL A 91 12.78 1.95 -5.04
N VAL A 92 11.98 2.20 -6.09
CA VAL A 92 12.40 2.01 -7.50
C VAL A 92 13.64 2.85 -7.82
N TYR A 93 13.59 4.15 -7.51
CA TYR A 93 14.72 5.05 -7.77
C TYR A 93 15.95 4.66 -6.94
N ASP A 94 15.76 4.45 -5.64
CA ASP A 94 16.87 4.15 -4.74
C ASP A 94 17.54 2.82 -5.10
N PHE A 95 16.75 1.81 -5.45
CA PHE A 95 17.27 0.52 -5.92
C PHE A 95 18.03 0.66 -7.24
N PHE A 96 17.49 1.39 -8.22
CA PHE A 96 18.17 1.63 -9.50
C PHE A 96 19.54 2.28 -9.31
N TYR A 97 19.60 3.40 -8.57
CA TYR A 97 20.86 4.11 -8.32
C TYR A 97 21.81 3.31 -7.43
N SER A 98 21.29 2.43 -6.57
CA SER A 98 22.10 1.55 -5.74
C SER A 98 22.72 0.38 -6.51
N THR A 99 22.26 0.03 -7.71
CA THR A 99 22.77 -1.15 -8.42
C THR A 99 24.28 -1.11 -8.74
N ILE A 100 24.82 0.07 -9.05
CA ILE A 100 26.27 0.28 -9.28
C ILE A 100 27.07 0.10 -7.99
N PRO A 101 26.84 0.89 -6.91
CA PRO A 101 27.57 0.74 -5.67
C PRO A 101 27.37 -0.65 -5.05
N LEU A 102 26.20 -1.29 -5.22
CA LEU A 102 25.98 -2.69 -4.81
C LEU A 102 26.94 -3.66 -5.48
N ARG A 103 27.22 -3.47 -6.78
CA ARG A 103 28.18 -4.30 -7.50
C ARG A 103 29.60 -4.08 -7.00
N TYR A 104 29.99 -2.83 -6.74
CA TYR A 104 31.29 -2.51 -6.15
C TYR A 104 31.41 -3.07 -4.72
N LEU A 105 30.41 -2.86 -3.87
CA LEU A 105 30.35 -3.41 -2.51
C LEU A 105 30.42 -4.93 -2.54
N SER A 106 29.67 -5.62 -3.41
CA SER A 106 29.72 -7.08 -3.47
C SER A 106 31.06 -7.62 -3.99
N LYS A 107 31.75 -6.88 -4.87
CA LYS A 107 33.04 -7.28 -5.44
C LYS A 107 34.22 -6.99 -4.52
N TYR A 108 34.23 -5.83 -3.86
CA TYR A 108 35.36 -5.32 -3.09
C TYR A 108 35.14 -5.38 -1.57
N SER A 109 33.92 -5.59 -1.10
CA SER A 109 33.62 -5.83 0.31
C SER A 109 33.18 -7.29 0.52
N ARG A 110 33.33 -7.80 1.74
CA ARG A 110 32.82 -9.12 2.14
C ARG A 110 31.28 -9.16 2.28
N ALA A 111 30.56 -8.12 1.85
CA ALA A 111 29.10 -8.06 1.95
C ALA A 111 28.45 -8.92 0.84
N ARG A 112 27.66 -9.91 1.25
CA ARG A 112 26.88 -10.73 0.32
C ARG A 112 25.68 -9.94 -0.22
N PRO A 113 25.39 -9.97 -1.54
CA PRO A 113 24.24 -9.27 -2.13
C PRO A 113 22.91 -9.55 -1.44
N GLU A 114 22.69 -10.81 -1.05
CA GLU A 114 21.50 -11.26 -0.31
C GLU A 114 21.27 -10.45 0.96
N LYS A 115 22.34 -10.23 1.76
CA LYS A 115 22.25 -9.47 3.01
C LYS A 115 21.87 -8.03 2.75
N ILE A 116 22.29 -7.47 1.62
CA ILE A 116 21.99 -6.09 1.28
C ILE A 116 20.52 -5.96 0.85
N ILE A 117 20.01 -6.86 0.01
CA ILE A 117 18.60 -6.90 -0.39
C ILE A 117 17.69 -7.09 0.84
N ILE A 118 18.05 -8.00 1.76
CA ILE A 118 17.33 -8.17 3.03
C ILE A 118 17.36 -6.89 3.86
N SER A 119 18.48 -6.15 3.87
CA SER A 119 18.58 -4.87 4.59
C SER A 119 17.64 -3.81 4.01
N TYR A 120 17.53 -3.74 2.67
CA TYR A 120 16.58 -2.85 2.00
C TYR A 120 15.14 -3.25 2.32
N LEU A 121 14.80 -4.54 2.23
CA LEU A 121 13.46 -5.02 2.57
C LEU A 121 13.07 -4.65 4.01
N LEU A 122 13.94 -4.93 4.98
CA LEU A 122 13.70 -4.56 6.37
C LEU A 122 13.58 -3.04 6.56
N GLY A 123 14.36 -2.26 5.81
CA GLY A 123 14.28 -0.80 5.82
C GLY A 123 12.96 -0.29 5.27
N THR A 124 12.49 -0.87 4.16
CA THR A 124 11.18 -0.57 3.57
C THR A 124 10.03 -0.95 4.51
N ILE A 125 10.10 -2.12 5.16
CA ILE A 125 9.12 -2.52 6.18
C ILE A 125 9.09 -1.51 7.33
N LEU A 126 10.26 -1.13 7.86
CA LEU A 126 10.33 -0.14 8.96
C LEU A 126 9.75 1.21 8.53
N LEU A 127 10.11 1.69 7.34
CA LEU A 127 9.65 2.95 6.78
C LEU A 127 8.12 2.97 6.59
N MET A 128 7.56 1.90 6.02
CA MET A 128 6.13 1.78 5.79
C MET A 128 5.35 1.56 7.10
N SER A 129 5.93 0.91 8.11
CA SER A 129 5.34 0.81 9.46
C SER A 129 5.20 2.18 10.14
N VAL A 130 6.17 3.09 9.94
CA VAL A 130 6.06 4.47 10.42
C VAL A 130 4.89 5.18 9.74
N ASN A 131 4.78 5.10 8.42
CA ASN A 131 3.67 5.71 7.69
C ASN A 131 2.31 5.12 8.10
N PHE A 132 2.23 3.79 8.22
CA PHE A 132 1.04 3.09 8.66
C PHE A 132 0.59 3.62 10.01
N THR A 133 1.50 3.74 10.99
CA THR A 133 1.15 4.19 12.35
C THR A 133 0.60 5.61 12.35
N ILE A 134 1.23 6.51 11.58
CA ILE A 134 0.80 7.91 11.47
C ILE A 134 -0.59 7.99 10.80
N LEU A 135 -0.76 7.35 9.64
CA LEU A 135 -2.02 7.39 8.91
C LEU A 135 -3.16 6.71 9.66
N PHE A 136 -2.90 5.54 10.24
CA PHE A 136 -3.87 4.82 11.06
C PHE A 136 -4.39 5.71 12.18
N THR A 137 -3.48 6.34 12.95
CA THR A 137 -3.86 7.22 14.05
C THR A 137 -4.68 8.41 13.58
N ILE A 138 -4.26 9.07 12.50
CA ILE A 138 -4.95 10.26 12.01
C ILE A 138 -6.33 9.92 11.45
N ILE A 139 -6.46 8.83 10.69
CA ILE A 139 -7.74 8.40 10.12
C ILE A 139 -8.72 8.05 11.23
N ILE A 140 -8.31 7.27 12.23
CA ILE A 140 -9.17 6.91 13.37
C ILE A 140 -9.62 8.17 14.12
N LEU A 141 -8.70 9.08 14.46
CA LEU A 141 -9.05 10.30 15.19
C LEU A 141 -9.99 11.20 14.40
N MET A 142 -9.70 11.43 13.12
CA MET A 142 -10.46 12.36 12.30
C MET A 142 -11.87 11.83 11.98
N PHE A 143 -12.00 10.54 11.69
CA PHE A 143 -13.31 9.93 11.44
C PHE A 143 -14.11 9.81 12.74
N SER A 144 -13.46 9.48 13.86
CA SER A 144 -14.14 9.48 15.17
C SER A 144 -14.66 10.85 15.55
N TYR A 145 -13.89 11.90 15.27
CA TYR A 145 -14.33 13.29 15.45
C TYR A 145 -15.50 13.65 14.54
N ARG A 146 -15.45 13.26 13.26
CA ARG A 146 -16.52 13.57 12.30
C ARG A 146 -17.85 12.93 12.67
N PHE A 147 -17.83 11.67 13.09
CA PHE A 147 -19.03 10.86 13.30
C PHE A 147 -19.48 10.81 14.76
N GLU A 148 -18.78 11.52 15.64
CA GLU A 148 -19.06 11.60 17.08
C GLU A 148 -19.16 10.21 17.76
N THR A 149 -18.46 9.23 17.19
CA THR A 149 -18.40 7.86 17.69
C THR A 149 -16.98 7.35 17.56
N LEU A 150 -16.52 6.57 18.55
CA LEU A 150 -15.18 5.99 18.49
C LEU A 150 -15.17 4.88 17.45
N VAL A 151 -14.41 5.05 16.38
CA VAL A 151 -14.26 4.01 15.35
C VAL A 151 -13.46 2.86 15.95
N SER A 152 -14.10 1.70 16.09
CA SER A 152 -13.45 0.46 16.50
C SER A 152 -12.88 -0.29 15.30
N ILE A 153 -11.78 -1.02 15.55
CA ILE A 153 -11.12 -1.89 14.57
C ILE A 153 -11.18 -3.31 15.10
N ASP A 154 -11.64 -4.24 14.27
CA ASP A 154 -11.87 -5.62 14.70
C ASP A 154 -10.57 -6.41 14.87
N ASN A 155 -9.69 -6.34 13.88
CA ASN A 155 -8.50 -7.18 13.85
C ASN A 155 -7.25 -6.39 13.42
N LEU A 156 -6.68 -5.65 14.36
CA LEU A 156 -5.44 -4.89 14.14
C LEU A 156 -4.28 -5.81 13.71
N PHE A 157 -4.20 -7.02 14.25
CA PHE A 157 -3.14 -7.96 13.89
C PHE A 157 -3.24 -8.41 12.42
N GLY A 158 -4.45 -8.68 11.95
CA GLY A 158 -4.73 -8.99 10.54
C GLY A 158 -4.34 -7.84 9.62
N ILE A 159 -4.65 -6.60 10.00
CA ILE A 159 -4.24 -5.39 9.27
C ILE A 159 -2.71 -5.30 9.16
N LEU A 160 -2.00 -5.50 10.27
CA LEU A 160 -0.53 -5.46 10.30
C LEU A 160 0.09 -6.55 9.43
N LEU A 161 -0.43 -7.78 9.52
CA LEU A 161 0.05 -8.90 8.72
C LEU A 161 -0.20 -8.67 7.22
N ALA A 162 -1.40 -8.25 6.85
CA ALA A 162 -1.76 -7.94 5.46
C ALA A 162 -0.91 -6.81 4.90
N SER A 163 -0.67 -5.77 5.73
CA SER A 163 0.24 -4.68 5.43
C SER A 163 1.64 -5.19 5.15
N ILE A 164 2.25 -5.99 6.03
CA ILE A 164 3.61 -6.53 5.84
C ILE A 164 3.73 -7.35 4.55
N VAL A 165 2.75 -8.21 4.26
CA VAL A 165 2.76 -9.02 3.04
C VAL A 165 2.63 -8.14 1.79
N TYR A 166 1.76 -7.12 1.83
CA TYR A 166 1.64 -6.17 0.73
C TYR A 166 2.91 -5.32 0.53
N ILE A 167 3.60 -4.94 1.61
CA ILE A 167 4.90 -4.28 1.56
C ILE A 167 5.92 -5.15 0.81
N ILE A 168 5.96 -6.46 1.07
CA ILE A 168 6.83 -7.40 0.35
C ILE A 168 6.50 -7.41 -1.15
N VAL A 169 5.21 -7.43 -1.50
CA VAL A 169 4.76 -7.37 -2.91
C VAL A 169 5.25 -6.09 -3.58
N LEU A 170 5.00 -4.93 -2.96
CA LEU A 170 5.43 -3.63 -3.50
C LEU A 170 6.96 -3.51 -3.58
N PHE A 171 7.68 -4.05 -2.62
CA PHE A 171 9.15 -4.09 -2.64
C PHE A 171 9.67 -4.90 -3.83
N LEU A 172 9.15 -6.11 -4.04
CA LEU A 172 9.53 -6.95 -5.18
C LEU A 172 9.11 -6.32 -6.52
N MET A 173 7.94 -5.68 -6.56
CA MET A 173 7.50 -4.92 -7.73
C MET A 173 8.44 -3.75 -8.02
N SER A 174 8.88 -3.05 -6.99
CA SER A 174 9.83 -1.94 -7.11
C SER A 174 11.19 -2.40 -7.63
N ILE A 175 11.69 -3.55 -7.15
CA ILE A 175 12.92 -4.17 -7.67
C ILE A 175 12.76 -4.49 -9.15
N ASN A 176 11.66 -5.14 -9.56
CA ASN A 176 11.42 -5.45 -10.97
C ASN A 176 11.41 -4.18 -11.84
N LEU A 177 10.67 -3.16 -11.41
CA LEU A 177 10.60 -1.88 -12.12
C LEU A 177 11.96 -1.16 -12.20
N GLY A 178 12.78 -1.25 -11.15
CA GLY A 178 14.15 -0.73 -11.15
C GLY A 178 15.10 -1.55 -12.03
N LEU A 179 14.89 -2.86 -12.18
CA LEU A 179 15.71 -3.73 -13.02
C LEU A 179 15.36 -3.64 -14.51
N ILE A 180 14.10 -3.37 -14.87
CA ILE A 180 13.66 -3.21 -16.27
C ILE A 180 14.54 -2.24 -17.09
N PRO A 181 14.76 -0.98 -16.66
CA PRO A 181 15.56 -0.03 -17.44
C PRO A 181 17.02 -0.48 -17.57
N ILE A 182 17.53 -1.22 -16.58
CA ILE A 182 18.89 -1.79 -16.58
C ILE A 182 18.99 -2.93 -17.61
N VAL A 183 18.05 -3.87 -17.60
CA VAL A 183 18.03 -5.01 -18.52
C VAL A 183 17.78 -4.56 -19.97
N LEU A 184 16.91 -3.57 -20.17
CA LEU A 184 16.60 -3.01 -21.49
C LEU A 184 17.65 -2.00 -21.98
N ARG A 185 18.62 -1.60 -21.14
CA ARG A 185 19.60 -0.54 -21.42
C ARG A 185 18.95 0.79 -21.82
N LYS A 186 17.88 1.15 -21.12
CA LYS A 186 17.13 2.39 -21.34
C LYS A 186 16.97 3.14 -20.01
N PRO A 187 18.04 3.78 -19.49
CA PRO A 187 18.01 4.44 -18.19
C PRO A 187 16.99 5.59 -18.13
N ARG A 188 16.72 6.26 -19.25
CA ARG A 188 15.67 7.30 -19.35
C ARG A 188 14.27 6.79 -19.01
N ALA A 189 14.01 5.49 -19.16
CA ALA A 189 12.73 4.89 -18.77
C ALA A 189 12.53 4.86 -17.25
N LEU A 190 13.57 5.07 -16.44
CA LEU A 190 13.47 5.07 -14.99
C LEU A 190 12.49 6.13 -14.46
N ALA A 191 12.52 7.35 -15.00
CA ALA A 191 11.62 8.41 -14.55
C ALA A 191 10.14 8.04 -14.75
N PHE A 192 9.84 7.34 -15.86
CA PHE A 192 8.50 6.82 -16.11
C PHE A 192 8.17 5.65 -15.19
N LEU A 193 9.04 4.63 -15.12
CA LEU A 193 8.81 3.40 -14.34
C LEU A 193 8.78 3.63 -12.83
N GLY A 194 9.56 4.60 -12.34
CA GLY A 194 9.56 5.01 -10.94
C GLY A 194 8.21 5.57 -10.53
N ASN A 195 7.61 6.46 -11.34
CA ASN A 195 6.28 7.00 -11.07
C ASN A 195 5.13 6.03 -11.41
N PHE A 196 5.38 5.06 -12.30
CA PHE A 196 4.37 4.11 -12.75
C PHE A 196 3.74 3.31 -11.59
N ILE A 197 4.53 2.89 -10.59
CA ILE A 197 3.97 2.15 -9.45
C ILE A 197 2.97 2.96 -8.65
N THR A 198 3.25 4.24 -8.40
CA THR A 198 2.35 5.13 -7.66
C THR A 198 1.07 5.39 -8.45
N VAL A 199 1.19 5.65 -9.76
CA VAL A 199 0.02 5.84 -10.65
C VAL A 199 -0.82 4.57 -10.70
N LEU A 200 -0.17 3.40 -10.86
CA LEU A 200 -0.86 2.11 -10.91
C LEU A 200 -1.64 1.86 -9.62
N VAL A 201 -0.99 2.00 -8.47
CA VAL A 201 -1.64 1.81 -7.17
C VAL A 201 -2.82 2.75 -7.02
N PHE A 202 -2.61 4.05 -7.26
CA PHE A 202 -3.67 5.06 -7.18
C PHE A 202 -4.88 4.75 -8.06
N VAL A 203 -4.65 4.44 -9.34
CA VAL A 203 -5.72 4.12 -10.30
C VAL A 203 -6.44 2.84 -9.89
N THR A 204 -5.72 1.78 -9.53
CA THR A 204 -6.35 0.51 -9.15
C THR A 204 -7.18 0.63 -7.87
N THR A 205 -6.70 1.41 -6.89
CA THR A 205 -7.44 1.70 -5.66
C THR A 205 -8.71 2.47 -5.98
N LEU A 206 -8.64 3.56 -6.75
CA LEU A 206 -9.83 4.33 -7.10
C LEU A 206 -10.84 3.53 -7.93
N LEU A 207 -10.37 2.72 -8.89
CA LEU A 207 -11.25 1.84 -9.67
C LEU A 207 -12.01 0.88 -8.76
N HIS A 208 -11.35 0.26 -7.77
CA HIS A 208 -12.04 -0.64 -6.86
C HIS A 208 -12.98 0.11 -5.89
N VAL A 209 -12.60 1.31 -5.43
CA VAL A 209 -13.43 2.14 -4.55
C VAL A 209 -14.72 2.60 -5.24
N TYR A 210 -14.66 3.00 -6.52
CA TYR A 210 -15.79 3.64 -7.20
C TYR A 210 -16.47 2.77 -8.26
N ALA A 211 -15.72 2.03 -9.07
CA ALA A 211 -16.26 1.24 -10.17
C ALA A 211 -16.55 -0.21 -9.78
N GLY A 212 -15.82 -0.76 -8.80
CA GLY A 212 -15.91 -2.18 -8.45
C GLY A 212 -15.51 -3.08 -9.62
N GLY A 213 -15.84 -4.37 -9.52
CA GLY A 213 -15.66 -5.34 -10.60
C GLY A 213 -14.81 -6.56 -10.23
N GLU A 214 -15.26 -7.73 -10.67
CA GLU A 214 -14.71 -9.02 -10.27
C GLU A 214 -13.23 -9.19 -10.63
N TYR A 215 -12.82 -8.67 -11.79
CA TYR A 215 -11.43 -8.79 -12.25
C TYR A 215 -10.45 -7.94 -11.43
N LEU A 216 -10.93 -6.88 -10.78
CA LEU A 216 -10.08 -6.01 -9.99
C LEU A 216 -9.53 -6.73 -8.76
N HIS A 217 -10.21 -7.77 -8.25
CA HIS A 217 -9.78 -8.53 -7.07
C HIS A 217 -8.47 -9.30 -7.28
N TYR A 218 -8.13 -9.65 -8.53
CA TYR A 218 -6.89 -10.36 -8.85
C TYR A 218 -5.65 -9.46 -8.85
N LEU A 219 -5.83 -8.14 -8.80
CA LEU A 219 -4.72 -7.20 -8.70
C LEU A 219 -4.21 -7.16 -7.25
N PRO A 220 -2.88 -7.11 -7.04
CA PRO A 220 -2.31 -7.23 -5.69
C PRO A 220 -2.72 -6.06 -4.79
N ASN A 221 -2.87 -4.86 -5.36
CA ASN A 221 -3.27 -3.66 -4.62
C ASN A 221 -4.69 -3.81 -4.06
N ASN A 222 -5.58 -4.41 -4.84
CA ASN A 222 -6.98 -4.60 -4.45
C ASN A 222 -7.12 -5.78 -3.51
N ALA A 223 -6.42 -6.89 -3.73
CA ALA A 223 -6.36 -8.00 -2.77
C ALA A 223 -5.87 -7.52 -1.39
N ALA A 224 -4.83 -6.67 -1.35
CA ALA A 224 -4.37 -6.06 -0.11
C ALA A 224 -5.44 -5.14 0.50
N MET A 225 -6.08 -4.29 -0.30
CA MET A 225 -7.14 -3.41 0.18
C MET A 225 -8.33 -4.19 0.76
N MET A 226 -8.71 -5.30 0.15
CA MET A 226 -9.79 -6.17 0.64
C MET A 226 -9.44 -6.80 1.99
N LEU A 227 -8.20 -7.27 2.16
CA LEU A 227 -7.71 -7.78 3.45
C LEU A 227 -7.75 -6.68 4.52
N LEU A 228 -7.24 -5.50 4.20
CA LEU A 228 -7.21 -4.37 5.13
C LEU A 228 -8.62 -3.93 5.52
N PHE A 229 -9.54 -3.84 4.56
CA PHE A 229 -10.95 -3.52 4.80
C PHE A 229 -11.62 -4.59 5.67
N SER A 230 -11.45 -5.86 5.34
CA SER A 230 -12.11 -6.95 6.03
C SER A 230 -11.62 -7.10 7.47
N TYR A 231 -10.30 -6.99 7.70
CA TYR A 231 -9.76 -7.00 9.06
C TYR A 231 -10.07 -5.73 9.86
N ALA A 232 -10.28 -4.60 9.21
CA ALA A 232 -10.70 -3.37 9.88
C ALA A 232 -12.18 -3.38 10.28
N SER A 233 -13.03 -3.82 9.35
CA SER A 233 -14.49 -3.72 9.48
C SER A 233 -15.18 -4.97 10.03
N GLY A 234 -14.56 -6.14 9.89
CA GLY A 234 -15.17 -7.45 10.18
C GLY A 234 -16.08 -7.96 9.06
N TYR A 235 -16.25 -7.20 7.97
CA TYR A 235 -17.12 -7.56 6.86
C TYR A 235 -16.33 -8.10 5.68
N GLU A 236 -16.99 -8.91 4.86
CA GLU A 236 -16.45 -9.34 3.57
C GLU A 236 -16.97 -8.43 2.46
N ILE A 237 -16.19 -8.28 1.38
CA ILE A 237 -16.57 -7.44 0.24
C ILE A 237 -17.35 -8.28 -0.77
N PRO A 238 -18.52 -7.82 -1.26
CA PRO A 238 -19.24 -8.49 -2.33
C PRO A 238 -18.41 -8.53 -3.63
N TYR A 239 -18.54 -9.61 -4.43
CA TYR A 239 -17.76 -9.82 -5.66
C TYR A 239 -17.87 -8.69 -6.70
N SER A 240 -19.04 -8.05 -6.85
CA SER A 240 -19.31 -7.06 -7.90
C SER A 240 -19.27 -5.61 -7.43
N ASP A 241 -19.39 -5.38 -6.12
CA ASP A 241 -19.75 -4.07 -5.59
C ASP A 241 -18.50 -3.26 -5.23
N SER A 242 -18.64 -1.94 -5.34
CA SER A 242 -17.58 -1.00 -5.00
C SER A 242 -17.53 -0.80 -3.48
N LEU A 243 -16.36 -0.47 -2.92
CA LEU A 243 -16.24 -0.25 -1.46
C LEU A 243 -17.17 0.86 -0.93
N VAL A 244 -17.51 1.84 -1.75
CA VAL A 244 -18.46 2.91 -1.39
C VAL A 244 -19.89 2.39 -1.26
N SER A 245 -20.26 1.37 -2.03
CA SER A 245 -21.62 0.81 -2.04
C SER A 245 -21.93 -0.15 -0.88
N ILE A 246 -20.90 -0.56 -0.12
CA ILE A 246 -21.03 -1.53 0.99
C ILE A 246 -21.64 -0.89 2.25
N GLY A 247 -21.59 0.44 2.39
CA GLY A 247 -22.13 1.16 3.54
C GLY A 247 -23.64 0.99 3.80
N GLY A 248 -24.41 0.34 2.92
CA GLY A 248 -25.87 0.24 3.07
C GLY A 248 -26.51 -1.08 2.67
N LYS A 249 -25.75 -2.14 2.38
CA LYS A 249 -26.31 -3.41 1.89
C LYS A 249 -25.96 -4.57 2.82
N ALA A 250 -26.79 -4.78 3.85
CA ALA A 250 -26.90 -6.07 4.52
C ALA A 250 -27.78 -6.99 3.67
N GLY A 251 -27.21 -8.03 3.06
CA GLY A 251 -27.95 -8.99 2.23
C GLY A 251 -27.10 -10.19 1.85
N ASN A 252 -27.73 -11.26 1.35
CA ASN A 252 -27.06 -12.45 0.83
C ASN A 252 -26.39 -12.14 -0.51
N TYR A 253 -25.23 -11.47 -0.49
CA TYR A 253 -24.36 -11.35 -1.65
C TYR A 253 -23.33 -12.47 -1.65
N LYS A 254 -22.87 -12.84 -2.85
CA LYS A 254 -21.68 -13.67 -2.97
C LYS A 254 -20.50 -12.81 -2.52
N ALA A 255 -20.05 -13.03 -1.30
CA ALA A 255 -18.86 -12.39 -0.76
C ALA A 255 -17.60 -13.02 -1.38
N PHE A 256 -16.55 -12.22 -1.55
CA PHE A 256 -15.23 -12.71 -1.98
C PHE A 256 -14.48 -13.23 -0.75
N PRO A 257 -14.19 -14.54 -0.66
CA PRO A 257 -13.53 -15.10 0.51
C PRO A 257 -12.15 -14.48 0.75
N ILE A 258 -11.89 -14.14 2.01
CA ILE A 258 -10.66 -13.47 2.43
C ILE A 258 -9.40 -14.31 2.13
N GLU A 259 -9.53 -15.64 2.14
CA GLU A 259 -8.46 -16.59 1.84
C GLU A 259 -7.94 -16.44 0.41
N TYR A 260 -8.81 -16.09 -0.55
CA TYR A 260 -8.37 -15.88 -1.92
C TYR A 260 -7.50 -14.64 -2.06
N SER A 261 -7.76 -13.58 -1.29
CA SER A 261 -6.91 -12.38 -1.28
C SER A 261 -5.49 -12.72 -0.83
N TRP A 262 -5.35 -13.60 0.18
CA TRP A 262 -4.05 -14.12 0.59
C TRP A 262 -3.36 -14.93 -0.51
N ILE A 263 -4.08 -15.87 -1.12
CA ILE A 263 -3.56 -16.69 -2.23
C ILE A 263 -3.07 -15.80 -3.38
N ILE A 264 -3.82 -14.76 -3.72
CA ILE A 264 -3.46 -13.80 -4.77
C ILE A 264 -2.16 -13.07 -4.39
N LEU A 265 -2.04 -12.53 -3.18
CA LEU A 265 -0.81 -11.86 -2.74
C LEU A 265 0.40 -12.79 -2.75
N PHE A 266 0.27 -14.02 -2.24
CA PHE A 266 1.36 -15.00 -2.28
C PHE A 266 1.74 -15.42 -3.70
N THR A 267 0.74 -15.53 -4.59
CA THR A 267 0.98 -15.81 -6.02
C THR A 267 1.77 -14.67 -6.65
N TRP A 268 1.40 -13.42 -6.39
CA TRP A 268 2.15 -12.25 -6.86
C TRP A 268 3.57 -12.20 -6.31
N ILE A 269 3.79 -12.55 -5.03
CA ILE A 269 5.14 -12.69 -4.45
C ILE A 269 5.96 -13.72 -5.23
N ALA A 270 5.40 -14.90 -5.48
CA ALA A 270 6.10 -15.96 -6.21
C ALA A 270 6.47 -15.53 -7.64
N VAL A 271 5.53 -14.89 -8.35
CA VAL A 271 5.75 -14.36 -9.71
C VAL A 271 6.84 -13.28 -9.69
N LEU A 272 6.70 -12.25 -8.84
CA LEU A 272 7.63 -11.12 -8.78
C LEU A 272 9.03 -11.53 -8.31
N LEU A 273 9.13 -12.50 -7.41
CA LEU A 273 10.40 -13.07 -6.98
C LEU A 273 11.09 -13.80 -8.13
N THR A 274 10.33 -14.63 -8.85
CA THR A 274 10.85 -15.38 -10.02
C THR A 274 11.34 -14.43 -11.10
N THR A 275 10.54 -13.40 -11.45
CA THR A 275 10.94 -12.40 -12.44
C THR A 275 12.15 -11.59 -11.98
N SER A 276 12.22 -11.22 -10.70
CA SER A 276 13.39 -10.53 -10.13
C SER A 276 14.66 -11.37 -10.32
N ILE A 277 14.63 -12.65 -9.96
CA ILE A 277 15.78 -13.57 -10.11
C ILE A 277 16.21 -13.66 -11.58
N VAL A 278 15.25 -13.79 -12.51
CA VAL A 278 15.55 -13.85 -13.94
C VAL A 278 16.17 -12.55 -14.44
N MET A 279 15.64 -11.39 -14.02
CA MET A 279 16.18 -10.08 -14.41
C MET A 279 17.58 -9.83 -13.83
N PHE A 280 17.81 -10.17 -12.56
CA PHE A 280 19.13 -10.10 -11.92
C PHE A 280 20.17 -10.93 -12.67
N LYS A 281 19.82 -12.14 -13.13
CA LYS A 281 20.73 -12.96 -13.95
C LYS A 281 21.03 -12.35 -15.32
N LYS A 282 20.09 -11.61 -15.89
CA LYS A 282 20.25 -10.94 -17.20
C LYS A 282 20.94 -9.58 -17.10
N GLN A 283 21.08 -9.01 -15.90
CA GLN A 283 21.72 -7.74 -15.67
C GLN A 283 23.19 -7.79 -16.12
N LYS A 284 23.51 -7.04 -17.17
CA LYS A 284 24.90 -6.71 -17.53
C LYS A 284 25.28 -5.40 -16.81
N GLY A 285 26.56 -5.20 -16.54
CA GLY A 285 27.01 -3.92 -15.96
C GLY A 285 26.65 -2.76 -16.87
N VAL A 286 25.85 -1.83 -16.37
CA VAL A 286 25.59 -0.54 -17.02
C VAL A 286 26.73 0.39 -16.61
N SER A 287 27.40 1.03 -17.57
CA SER A 287 28.49 1.96 -17.24
C SER A 287 27.91 3.25 -16.64
N VAL A 288 28.72 3.97 -15.85
CA VAL A 288 28.31 5.28 -15.30
C VAL A 288 28.02 6.26 -16.43
N GLU A 289 28.74 6.15 -17.57
CA GLU A 289 28.51 7.01 -18.73
C GLU A 289 27.14 6.74 -19.38
N GLU A 290 26.68 5.49 -19.44
CA GLU A 290 25.36 5.15 -20.00
C GLU A 290 24.20 5.75 -19.17
N ILE A 291 24.37 5.93 -17.86
CA ILE A 291 23.35 6.54 -16.99
C ILE A 291 23.34 8.07 -17.12
N ILE A 292 24.51 8.69 -17.32
CA ILE A 292 24.66 10.15 -17.35
C ILE A 292 24.42 10.72 -18.77
N TYR A 293 24.84 10.01 -19.81
CA TYR A 293 24.82 10.50 -21.20
C TYR A 293 23.82 9.77 -22.12
N GLY A 294 23.24 8.64 -21.66
CA GLY A 294 22.25 7.86 -22.40
C GLY A 294 20.86 8.49 -22.44
#